data_AF-A0A2E7QHY3-F1
#
_entry.id   AF-A0A2E7QHY3-F1
#
_cell.length_a   1.000
_cell.length_b   1.000
_cell.length_c   1.000
_cell.angle_alpha   90.00
_cell.angle_beta   90.00
_cell.angle_gamma   90.00
#
_symmetry.space_group_name_H-M   'P 1'
#
loop_
_entity.id
_entity.type
_entity.pdbx_description
1 polymer ?
#
loop_
_entity_poly.entity_id
_entity_poly.type
_entity_poly.pdbx_seq_one_letter_code
_entity_poly.pdbx_strand_id
1 'polypeptide(L)'
;MLARDLHRKEPRENRFMSSYEEGLMSQRFPIPRYPTGWFQVLWSDELEVEQVQPLTAFGRELVLFRTEAGEAKVLDAHCPHMGAHLGHNGVVEGDSVKCPFHAWKFDGGGKCTDIPYANKIPPKGSSMRAWHVEEKDGLILLWHDIDGNPPAWTIPELPELGNDEWSEPVKKKWKFRSHNQEMGENVVDIAHFKYLHGMTQVPPAVVEGREHIFHMETPTFMESKRGEMEGTLVSDSYGFGVTANRFTGFVDTLCVGCVTAVDDEYVEVRFTFSVKKVENADITHGIGMAFVAEIGRQLEQDIPVWENKVYLDRPALCEGDGPFMAYRKWGSQFFPDWYRKRSAELWHAQERSRPEYRPPEPEEPGLRVVVDYDRCEANALCMDECPEVFRVEADETLTVISERPNESLHPKLVIGANRCPRAAIKLVQEG
;
A
#
# COMPACT_ATOMS: atom_id res chain seq x y z
N MET A 1 51.02 28.81 10.85
CA MET A 1 50.90 28.23 9.49
C MET A 1 51.33 26.78 9.58
N LEU A 2 50.38 25.84 9.58
CA LEU A 2 50.50 24.41 9.20
C LEU A 2 49.22 23.72 9.72
N ALA A 3 48.22 23.64 8.85
CA ALA A 3 47.02 22.86 9.04
C ALA A 3 47.39 21.37 8.95
N ARG A 4 46.89 20.55 9.88
CA ARG A 4 46.96 19.09 9.82
C ARG A 4 45.76 18.59 9.04
N ASP A 5 46.03 17.94 7.92
CA ASP A 5 45.05 17.22 7.10
C ASP A 5 44.37 16.12 7.91
N LEU A 6 43.07 16.31 8.15
CA LEU A 6 42.17 15.22 8.53
C LEU A 6 41.82 14.46 7.25
N HIS A 7 42.43 13.28 7.08
CA HIS A 7 41.97 12.28 6.13
C HIS A 7 40.50 11.93 6.42
N ARG A 8 39.59 12.53 5.66
CA ARG A 8 38.19 12.13 5.55
C ARG A 8 38.19 10.75 4.88
N LYS A 9 38.05 9.70 5.67
CA LYS A 9 37.77 8.36 5.14
C LYS A 9 36.45 8.44 4.38
N GLU A 10 36.50 8.22 3.08
CA GLU A 10 35.28 7.99 2.30
C GLU A 10 34.54 6.77 2.85
N PRO A 11 33.20 6.79 2.93
CA PRO A 11 32.44 5.64 3.34
C PRO A 11 32.62 4.54 2.31
N ARG A 12 32.86 3.31 2.78
CA ARG A 12 32.89 2.11 1.93
C ARG A 12 31.60 2.07 1.11
N GLU A 13 31.70 2.07 -0.21
CA GLU A 13 30.59 1.79 -1.12
C GLU A 13 29.86 0.54 -0.63
N ASN A 14 28.66 0.75 -0.12
CA ASN A 14 27.92 -0.25 0.62
C ASN A 14 27.21 -1.13 -0.42
N ARG A 15 27.36 -2.45 -0.32
CA ARG A 15 26.68 -3.44 -1.20
C ARG A 15 25.14 -3.29 -1.22
N PHE A 16 24.61 -2.58 -0.23
CA PHE A 16 23.22 -2.10 -0.12
C PHE A 16 22.79 -1.14 -1.24
N MET A 17 23.72 -0.34 -1.77
CA MET A 17 23.42 0.73 -2.72
C MET A 17 23.09 0.19 -4.11
N SER A 18 23.73 -0.90 -4.58
CA SER A 18 23.48 -1.40 -5.93
C SER A 18 22.10 -2.06 -6.08
N SER A 19 21.64 -2.84 -5.10
CA SER A 19 20.28 -3.41 -5.10
C SER A 19 19.19 -2.35 -4.89
N TYR A 20 19.52 -1.30 -4.13
CA TYR A 20 18.63 -0.15 -3.93
C TYR A 20 18.48 0.68 -5.21
N GLU A 21 19.55 0.86 -6.00
CA GLU A 21 19.49 1.59 -7.27
C GLU A 21 18.70 0.83 -8.34
N GLU A 22 18.86 -0.50 -8.45
CA GLU A 22 18.13 -1.32 -9.42
C GLU A 22 16.60 -1.28 -9.20
N GLY A 23 16.13 -1.39 -7.95
CA GLY A 23 14.68 -1.33 -7.67
C GLY A 23 14.05 0.06 -7.82
N LEU A 24 14.85 1.14 -7.90
CA LEU A 24 14.33 2.51 -8.06
C LEU A 24 13.96 2.82 -9.52
N MET A 25 14.53 2.09 -10.48
CA MET A 25 14.35 2.36 -11.90
C MET A 25 13.05 1.78 -12.50
N SER A 26 12.24 1.04 -11.72
CA SER A 26 10.96 0.46 -12.15
C SER A 26 9.75 0.93 -11.32
N GLN A 27 9.89 2.03 -10.57
CA GLN A 27 8.92 2.36 -9.54
C GLN A 27 7.62 2.99 -10.06
N ARG A 28 6.52 2.51 -9.47
CA ARG A 28 5.18 3.11 -9.58
C ARG A 28 5.07 4.42 -8.81
N PHE A 29 5.83 4.58 -7.73
CA PHE A 29 5.82 5.74 -6.85
C PHE A 29 7.20 6.43 -6.85
N PRO A 30 7.32 7.71 -7.27
CA PRO A 30 8.58 8.43 -7.41
C PRO A 30 9.07 9.03 -6.08
N ILE A 31 8.85 8.33 -4.97
CA ILE A 31 9.09 8.80 -3.61
C ILE A 31 9.87 7.75 -2.81
N PRO A 32 10.55 8.13 -1.71
CA PRO A 32 11.26 7.17 -0.87
C PRO A 32 10.35 6.01 -0.42
N ARG A 33 10.82 4.78 -0.61
CA ARG A 33 10.03 3.53 -0.49
C ARG A 33 9.47 3.26 0.89
N TYR A 34 10.27 3.50 1.94
CA TYR A 34 10.02 2.99 3.28
C TYR A 34 10.21 4.12 4.30
N PRO A 35 9.15 4.54 5.02
CA PRO A 35 9.25 5.59 6.02
C PRO A 35 9.89 5.09 7.32
N THR A 36 10.53 6.00 8.06
CA THR A 36 10.95 5.75 9.44
C THR A 36 9.73 5.73 10.36
N GLY A 37 9.63 4.73 11.24
CA GLY A 37 8.56 4.64 12.25
C GLY A 37 8.29 3.23 12.77
N TRP A 38 7.21 3.12 13.56
CA TRP A 38 6.69 1.85 14.07
C TRP A 38 5.63 1.28 13.13
N PHE A 39 5.73 -0.02 12.83
CA PHE A 39 4.86 -0.70 11.90
C PHE A 39 4.42 -2.05 12.47
N GLN A 40 3.12 -2.35 12.41
CA GLN A 40 2.65 -3.66 12.85
C GLN A 40 3.03 -4.74 11.84
N VAL A 41 3.73 -5.77 12.31
CA VAL A 41 4.14 -6.92 11.48
C VAL A 41 3.31 -8.18 11.75
N LEU A 42 2.70 -8.29 12.93
CA LEU A 42 1.84 -9.42 13.30
C LEU A 42 0.90 -9.03 14.46
N TRP A 43 -0.21 -9.75 14.63
CA TRP A 43 -0.92 -9.74 15.91
C TRP A 43 -0.19 -10.65 16.92
N SER A 44 -0.20 -10.28 18.20
CA SER A 44 0.53 -10.98 19.26
C SER A 44 0.12 -12.45 19.40
N ASP A 45 -1.17 -12.74 19.27
CA ASP A 45 -1.79 -14.06 19.36
C ASP A 45 -1.63 -14.92 18.08
N GLU A 46 -1.04 -14.38 17.03
CA GLU A 46 -0.64 -15.17 15.85
C GLU A 46 0.76 -15.75 16.02
N LEU A 47 1.48 -15.43 17.10
CA LEU A 47 2.81 -15.95 17.40
C LEU A 47 2.79 -16.62 18.78
N GLU A 48 2.79 -17.95 18.79
CA GLU A 48 2.85 -18.74 20.02
C GLU A 48 4.26 -18.75 20.62
N VAL A 49 4.38 -19.09 21.90
CA VAL A 49 5.68 -19.32 22.57
C VAL A 49 6.46 -20.39 21.81
N GLU A 50 7.77 -20.15 21.64
CA GLU A 50 8.71 -20.99 20.86
C GLU A 50 8.43 -21.07 19.35
N GLN A 51 7.43 -20.35 18.84
CA GLN A 51 7.13 -20.34 17.42
C GLN A 51 8.14 -19.49 16.64
N VAL A 52 8.46 -19.95 15.42
CA VAL A 52 9.23 -19.22 14.42
C VAL A 52 8.35 -19.01 13.19
N GLN A 53 8.32 -17.79 12.64
CA GLN A 53 7.61 -17.46 11.42
C GLN A 53 8.49 -16.66 10.44
N PRO A 54 8.39 -16.93 9.13
CA PRO A 54 8.96 -16.05 8.11
C PRO A 54 8.12 -14.78 7.99
N LEU A 55 8.77 -13.65 7.75
CA LEU A 55 8.14 -12.34 7.60
C LEU A 55 8.81 -11.59 6.45
N THR A 56 8.03 -10.94 5.59
CA THR A 56 8.57 -10.00 4.59
C THR A 56 8.11 -8.59 4.94
N ALA A 57 9.04 -7.67 5.15
CA ALA A 57 8.74 -6.25 5.39
C ALA A 57 9.88 -5.36 4.87
N PHE A 58 9.55 -4.19 4.34
CA PHE A 58 10.51 -3.21 3.81
C PHE A 58 11.49 -3.81 2.79
N GLY A 59 10.98 -4.70 1.92
CA GLY A 59 11.75 -5.40 0.89
C GLY A 59 12.76 -6.40 1.45
N ARG A 60 12.57 -6.88 2.69
CA ARG A 60 13.47 -7.80 3.37
C ARG A 60 12.75 -9.05 3.84
N GLU A 61 13.46 -10.15 3.73
CA GLU A 61 13.13 -11.40 4.41
C GLU A 61 13.66 -11.33 5.85
N LEU A 62 12.75 -11.47 6.80
CA LEU A 62 12.94 -11.42 8.23
C LEU A 62 12.49 -12.74 8.88
N VAL A 63 12.98 -13.00 10.08
CA VAL A 63 12.48 -14.07 10.95
C VAL A 63 11.94 -13.46 12.23
N LEU A 64 10.66 -13.72 12.48
CA LEU A 64 9.98 -13.39 13.72
C LEU A 64 9.91 -14.66 14.57
N PHE A 65 10.29 -14.58 15.84
CA PHE A 65 10.16 -15.71 16.76
C PHE A 65 9.82 -15.25 18.17
N ARG A 66 9.15 -16.10 18.94
CA ARG A 66 8.88 -15.85 20.36
C ARG A 66 9.77 -16.73 21.21
N THR A 67 10.53 -16.13 22.11
CA THR A 67 11.42 -16.88 23.02
C THR A 67 10.61 -17.76 23.98
N GLU A 68 11.27 -18.70 24.66
CA GLU A 68 10.65 -19.49 25.74
C GLU A 68 10.10 -18.59 26.88
N ALA A 69 10.72 -17.42 27.09
CA ALA A 69 10.24 -16.42 28.04
C ALA A 69 9.02 -15.62 27.55
N GLY A 70 8.56 -15.86 26.32
CA GLY A 70 7.40 -15.20 25.73
C GLY A 70 7.71 -13.90 25.00
N GLU A 71 8.97 -13.52 24.79
CA GLU A 71 9.31 -12.25 24.13
C GLU A 71 9.37 -12.40 22.60
N ALA A 72 8.64 -11.57 21.86
CA ALA A 72 8.76 -11.49 20.41
C ALA A 72 10.09 -10.82 19.99
N LYS A 73 10.81 -11.42 19.03
CA LYS A 73 12.08 -10.94 18.48
C LYS A 73 12.09 -11.02 16.96
N VAL A 74 12.75 -10.06 16.30
CA VAL A 74 12.89 -10.05 14.85
C VAL A 74 14.36 -9.88 14.45
N LEU A 75 14.83 -10.75 13.56
CA LEU A 75 16.14 -10.67 12.92
C LEU A 75 15.97 -10.65 11.39
N ASP A 76 17.03 -10.28 10.66
CA ASP A 76 17.14 -10.67 9.25
C ASP A 76 16.97 -12.20 9.11
N ALA A 77 16.37 -12.70 8.02
CA ALA A 77 16.04 -14.12 7.96
C ALA A 77 17.22 -15.06 7.67
N HIS A 78 18.27 -14.58 7.00
CA HIS A 78 19.28 -15.44 6.40
C HIS A 78 20.50 -15.61 7.30
N CYS A 79 20.79 -16.86 7.66
CA CYS A 79 21.92 -17.24 8.49
C CYS A 79 23.25 -16.78 7.85
N PRO A 80 24.12 -16.07 8.57
CA PRO A 80 25.36 -15.54 8.01
C PRO A 80 26.42 -16.63 7.74
N HIS A 81 26.16 -17.88 8.16
CA HIS A 81 27.02 -19.01 7.84
C HIS A 81 26.97 -19.36 6.35
N MET A 82 25.82 -19.85 5.87
CA MET A 82 25.63 -20.33 4.49
C MET A 82 24.28 -19.93 3.90
N GLY A 83 23.64 -18.88 4.43
CA GLY A 83 22.43 -18.30 3.87
C GLY A 83 21.15 -19.10 4.07
N ALA A 84 21.09 -20.03 5.03
CA ALA A 84 19.83 -20.71 5.35
C ALA A 84 18.81 -19.74 5.93
N HIS A 85 17.55 -19.80 5.50
CA HIS A 85 16.47 -18.97 6.01
C HIS A 85 15.95 -19.53 7.35
N LEU A 86 16.11 -18.80 8.45
CA LEU A 86 15.74 -19.25 9.80
C LEU A 86 14.22 -19.36 9.98
N GLY A 87 13.44 -18.54 9.26
CA GLY A 87 11.97 -18.60 9.29
C GLY A 87 11.36 -19.91 8.76
N HIS A 88 12.15 -20.78 8.11
CA HIS A 88 11.66 -22.06 7.58
C HIS A 88 12.33 -23.21 8.32
N ASN A 89 11.58 -23.85 9.23
CA ASN A 89 12.03 -24.96 10.09
C ASN A 89 13.12 -24.56 11.12
N GLY A 90 13.35 -23.26 11.36
CA GLY A 90 14.06 -22.83 12.55
C GLY A 90 13.29 -23.22 13.81
N VAL A 91 14.01 -23.36 14.93
CA VAL A 91 13.45 -23.78 16.21
C VAL A 91 13.95 -22.84 17.29
N VAL A 92 13.08 -22.42 18.21
CA VAL A 92 13.48 -21.64 19.38
C VAL A 92 14.09 -22.56 20.43
N GLU A 93 15.21 -22.13 21.02
CA GLU A 93 15.81 -22.74 22.21
C GLU A 93 16.26 -21.63 23.16
N GLY A 94 15.60 -21.52 24.32
CA GLY A 94 15.71 -20.40 25.24
C GLY A 94 15.38 -19.07 24.57
N ASP A 95 16.37 -18.16 24.55
CA ASP A 95 16.25 -16.83 23.95
C ASP A 95 16.78 -16.76 22.51
N SER A 96 17.10 -17.92 21.91
CA SER A 96 17.73 -17.99 20.59
C SER A 96 16.89 -18.75 19.58
N VAL A 97 17.00 -18.35 18.32
CA VAL A 97 16.55 -19.15 17.18
C VAL A 97 17.72 -20.00 16.65
N LYS A 98 17.49 -21.30 16.55
CA LYS A 98 18.42 -22.30 16.03
C LYS A 98 18.22 -22.46 14.52
N CYS A 99 19.28 -22.25 13.77
CA CYS A 99 19.30 -22.40 12.33
C CYS A 99 19.01 -23.86 11.91
N PRO A 100 18.09 -24.10 10.95
CA PRO A 100 17.69 -25.45 10.53
C PRO A 100 18.81 -26.23 9.85
N PHE A 101 19.83 -25.56 9.31
CA PHE A 101 20.83 -26.23 8.48
C PHE A 101 21.99 -26.80 9.30
N HIS A 102 22.61 -25.98 10.15
CA HIS A 102 23.81 -26.36 10.91
C HIS A 102 23.68 -26.04 12.40
N ALA A 103 22.46 -25.79 12.90
CA ALA A 103 22.18 -25.59 14.32
C ALA A 103 22.95 -24.45 15.02
N TRP A 104 23.44 -23.45 14.27
CA TRP A 104 23.92 -22.20 14.88
C TRP A 104 22.75 -21.50 15.54
N LYS A 105 22.96 -21.00 16.76
CA LYS A 105 21.94 -20.28 17.53
C LYS A 105 22.22 -18.79 17.52
N PHE A 106 21.17 -17.99 17.39
CA PHE A 106 21.23 -16.53 17.40
C PHE A 106 20.20 -15.99 18.39
N ASP A 107 20.64 -15.17 19.35
CA ASP A 107 19.73 -14.53 20.30
C ASP A 107 18.88 -13.43 19.64
N GLY A 108 17.90 -12.90 20.38
CA GLY A 108 17.08 -11.77 19.94
C GLY A 108 17.85 -10.48 19.60
N GLY A 109 19.11 -10.36 20.03
CA GLY A 109 20.03 -9.28 19.64
C GLY A 109 20.85 -9.60 18.38
N GLY A 110 20.62 -10.76 17.76
CA GLY A 110 21.28 -11.23 16.55
C GLY A 110 22.69 -11.79 16.78
N LYS A 111 23.13 -11.90 18.03
CA LYS A 111 24.46 -12.46 18.34
C LYS A 111 24.40 -13.98 18.23
N CYS A 112 25.38 -14.58 17.54
CA CYS A 112 25.54 -16.03 17.61
C CYS A 112 25.96 -16.44 19.02
N THR A 113 25.13 -17.25 19.67
CA THR A 113 25.29 -17.70 21.06
C THR A 113 25.92 -19.07 21.16
N ASP A 114 25.73 -19.92 20.16
CA ASP A 114 26.22 -21.29 20.15
C ASP A 114 26.45 -21.84 18.73
N ILE A 115 27.50 -22.66 18.60
CA ILE A 115 27.80 -23.46 17.41
C ILE A 115 28.16 -24.86 17.90
N PRO A 116 27.26 -25.86 17.77
CA PRO A 116 27.36 -27.10 18.54
C PRO A 116 28.56 -27.98 18.19
N TYR A 117 29.20 -27.75 17.04
CA TYR A 117 30.37 -28.48 16.57
C TYR A 117 31.67 -27.67 16.61
N ALA A 118 31.69 -26.51 17.28
CA ALA A 118 32.87 -25.66 17.38
C ALA A 118 33.13 -25.17 18.81
N ASN A 119 34.39 -25.17 19.23
CA ASN A 119 34.80 -24.66 20.54
C ASN A 119 34.88 -23.12 20.60
N LYS A 120 34.79 -22.43 19.45
CA LYS A 120 34.89 -20.97 19.33
C LYS A 120 33.98 -20.46 18.24
N ILE A 121 33.23 -19.41 18.55
CA ILE A 121 32.42 -18.66 17.58
C ILE A 121 33.36 -17.74 16.77
N PRO A 122 33.24 -17.68 15.43
CA PRO A 122 34.02 -16.74 14.63
C PRO A 122 33.84 -15.30 15.12
N PRO A 123 34.91 -14.50 15.25
CA PRO A 123 34.81 -13.15 15.81
C PRO A 123 34.19 -12.12 14.83
N LYS A 124 33.97 -12.50 13.57
CA LYS A 124 33.44 -11.64 12.51
C LYS A 124 32.50 -12.43 11.62
N GLY A 125 31.44 -11.77 11.14
CA GLY A 125 30.49 -12.36 10.20
C GLY A 125 29.60 -13.46 10.81
N SER A 126 29.48 -13.50 12.14
CA SER A 126 28.64 -14.47 12.87
C SER A 126 27.47 -13.79 13.58
N SER A 127 27.12 -12.56 13.20
CA SER A 127 26.01 -11.82 13.78
C SER A 127 24.99 -11.52 12.69
N MET A 128 23.73 -11.52 13.10
CA MET A 128 22.59 -11.13 12.30
C MET A 128 22.15 -9.72 12.71
N ARG A 129 21.53 -8.99 11.79
CA ARG A 129 20.88 -7.73 12.15
C ARG A 129 19.66 -8.08 13.00
N ALA A 130 19.56 -7.45 14.16
CA ALA A 130 18.34 -7.43 14.96
C ALA A 130 17.55 -6.16 14.69
N TRP A 131 16.23 -6.26 14.84
CA TRP A 131 15.30 -5.17 14.69
C TRP A 131 14.71 -4.80 16.05
N HIS A 132 14.41 -3.52 16.27
CA HIS A 132 13.70 -3.11 17.47
C HIS A 132 12.24 -3.54 17.35
N VAL A 133 11.76 -4.23 18.39
CA VAL A 133 10.41 -4.78 18.47
C VAL A 133 9.77 -4.29 19.75
N GLU A 134 8.53 -3.83 19.66
CA GLU A 134 7.65 -3.54 20.79
C GLU A 134 6.41 -4.42 20.66
N GLU A 135 6.07 -5.13 21.73
CA GLU A 135 4.83 -5.92 21.79
C GLU A 135 3.93 -5.32 22.85
N LYS A 136 2.78 -4.81 22.40
CA LYS A 136 1.89 -4.00 23.23
C LYS A 136 0.49 -3.97 22.64
N ASP A 137 -0.53 -3.96 23.49
CA ASP A 137 -1.95 -3.87 23.10
C ASP A 137 -2.36 -4.94 22.06
N GLY A 138 -1.75 -6.13 22.15
CA GLY A 138 -1.99 -7.24 21.20
C GLY A 138 -1.33 -7.08 19.83
N LEU A 139 -0.44 -6.10 19.65
CA LEU A 139 0.26 -5.80 18.41
C LEU A 139 1.76 -6.10 18.56
N ILE A 140 2.36 -6.75 17.57
CA ILE A 140 3.82 -6.84 17.43
C ILE A 140 4.26 -5.75 16.44
N LEU A 141 4.92 -4.72 16.96
CA LEU A 141 5.41 -3.55 16.24
C LEU A 141 6.90 -3.68 15.98
N LEU A 142 7.32 -3.41 14.75
CA LEU A 142 8.70 -3.34 14.33
C LEU A 142 9.07 -1.91 13.96
N TRP A 143 10.22 -1.45 14.46
CA TRP A 143 10.77 -0.14 14.10
C TRP A 143 11.58 -0.24 12.81
N HIS A 144 11.19 0.54 11.82
CA HIS A 144 12.00 0.75 10.62
C HIS A 144 12.66 2.12 10.67
N ASP A 145 13.97 2.12 10.39
CA ASP A 145 14.74 3.30 10.05
C ASP A 145 15.80 2.89 9.02
N ILE A 146 15.91 3.65 7.92
CA ILE A 146 16.77 3.30 6.79
C ILE A 146 18.26 3.31 7.17
N ASP A 147 18.64 4.20 8.10
CA ASP A 147 20.01 4.33 8.60
C ASP A 147 20.27 3.42 9.82
N GLY A 148 19.24 2.70 10.29
CA GLY A 148 19.32 1.78 11.42
C GLY A 148 19.37 2.48 12.78
N ASN A 149 18.88 3.72 12.87
CA ASN A 149 18.79 4.43 14.14
C ASN A 149 17.75 3.78 15.07
N PRO A 150 17.94 3.86 16.40
CA PRO A 150 16.97 3.35 17.35
C PRO A 150 15.65 4.14 17.32
N PRO A 151 14.55 3.60 17.88
CA PRO A 151 13.27 4.29 17.99
C PRO A 151 13.38 5.68 18.61
N ALA A 152 12.81 6.67 17.93
CA ALA A 152 12.78 8.05 18.39
C ALA A 152 11.48 8.41 19.15
N TRP A 153 10.45 7.57 19.04
CA TRP A 153 9.18 7.68 19.76
C TRP A 153 8.65 6.27 20.08
N THR A 154 7.55 6.19 20.83
CA THR A 154 6.80 4.95 21.11
C THR A 154 5.35 5.11 20.69
N ILE A 155 4.61 4.00 20.58
CA ILE A 155 3.17 4.04 20.36
C ILE A 155 2.47 4.17 21.74
N PRO A 156 1.55 5.13 21.94
CA PRO A 156 0.85 5.28 23.21
C PRO A 156 -0.01 4.06 23.52
N GLU A 157 -0.35 3.88 24.81
CA GLU A 157 -1.29 2.83 25.21
C GLU A 157 -2.66 3.04 24.56
N LEU A 158 -3.27 1.95 24.14
CA LEU A 158 -4.62 1.89 23.60
C LEU A 158 -5.54 1.24 24.65
N PRO A 159 -6.08 2.03 25.61
CA PRO A 159 -6.82 1.50 26.76
C PRO A 159 -8.13 0.78 26.40
N GLU A 160 -8.57 0.86 25.14
CA GLU A 160 -9.72 0.13 24.60
C GLU A 160 -9.38 -1.34 24.24
N LEU A 161 -8.10 -1.69 24.08
CA LEU A 161 -7.65 -3.04 23.77
C LEU A 161 -7.30 -3.79 25.06
N GLY A 162 -7.87 -4.98 25.24
CA GLY A 162 -7.69 -5.79 26.46
C GLY A 162 -8.50 -5.30 27.68
N ASN A 163 -9.47 -4.42 27.45
CA ASN A 163 -10.36 -3.88 28.49
C ASN A 163 -11.71 -4.61 28.48
N ASP A 164 -12.17 -5.09 29.63
CA ASP A 164 -13.42 -5.83 29.78
C ASP A 164 -14.67 -5.01 29.40
N GLU A 165 -14.61 -3.68 29.42
CA GLU A 165 -15.69 -2.81 28.95
C GLU A 165 -15.79 -2.76 27.41
N TRP A 166 -14.81 -3.31 26.70
CA TRP A 166 -14.73 -3.33 25.26
C TRP A 166 -14.79 -4.77 24.72
N SER A 167 -15.19 -4.92 23.46
CA SER A 167 -15.26 -6.23 22.81
C SER A 167 -13.87 -6.85 22.64
N GLU A 168 -13.84 -8.17 22.47
CA GLU A 168 -12.64 -8.80 21.91
C GLU A 168 -12.29 -8.16 20.55
N PRO A 169 -10.98 -7.99 20.23
CA PRO A 169 -10.60 -7.32 19.01
C PRO A 169 -11.03 -8.08 17.74
N VAL A 170 -11.68 -7.39 16.82
CA VAL A 170 -11.97 -7.90 15.48
C VAL A 170 -10.83 -7.50 14.55
N LYS A 171 -10.23 -8.48 13.88
CA LYS A 171 -9.02 -8.30 13.06
C LYS A 171 -9.35 -8.45 11.58
N LYS A 172 -8.91 -7.50 10.77
CA LYS A 172 -9.00 -7.57 9.31
C LYS A 172 -7.65 -7.27 8.67
N LYS A 173 -7.33 -7.95 7.58
CA LYS A 173 -6.04 -7.85 6.88
C LYS A 173 -6.23 -7.78 5.37
N TRP A 174 -5.48 -6.90 4.72
CA TRP A 174 -5.43 -6.78 3.26
C TRP A 174 -3.98 -6.62 2.79
N LYS A 175 -3.70 -7.04 1.56
CA LYS A 175 -2.44 -6.78 0.87
C LYS A 175 -2.77 -6.31 -0.54
N PHE A 176 -2.26 -5.16 -0.94
CA PHE A 176 -2.55 -4.55 -2.24
C PHE A 176 -1.44 -3.60 -2.66
N ARG A 177 -1.46 -3.18 -3.92
CA ARG A 177 -0.41 -2.33 -4.51
C ARG A 177 -0.62 -0.87 -4.13
N SER A 178 0.21 -0.33 -3.24
CA SER A 178 0.15 1.07 -2.82
C SER A 178 1.46 1.50 -2.15
N HIS A 179 1.46 2.71 -1.60
CA HIS A 179 2.56 3.25 -0.81
C HIS A 179 2.01 3.87 0.48
N ASN A 180 2.77 3.81 1.58
CA ASN A 180 2.39 4.39 2.86
C ASN A 180 1.94 5.86 2.78
N GLN A 181 2.65 6.68 2.00
CA GLN A 181 2.30 8.08 1.72
C GLN A 181 0.92 8.21 1.05
N GLU A 182 0.59 7.33 0.11
CA GLU A 182 -0.66 7.40 -0.66
C GLU A 182 -1.87 7.03 0.20
N MET A 183 -1.74 5.99 1.02
CA MET A 183 -2.77 5.66 2.01
C MET A 183 -2.90 6.74 3.09
N GLY A 184 -1.76 7.26 3.57
CA GLY A 184 -1.75 8.29 4.61
C GLY A 184 -2.43 9.58 4.18
N GLU A 185 -2.37 9.94 2.89
CA GLU A 185 -3.02 11.12 2.33
C GLU A 185 -4.55 11.09 2.45
N ASN A 186 -5.19 9.92 2.60
CA ASN A 186 -6.64 9.85 2.83
C ASN A 186 -7.09 10.56 4.12
N VAL A 187 -6.20 10.78 5.10
CA VAL A 187 -6.54 11.54 6.32
C VAL A 187 -6.87 13.01 6.04
N VAL A 188 -6.40 13.56 4.91
CA VAL A 188 -6.71 14.92 4.48
C VAL A 188 -7.56 14.96 3.21
N ASP A 189 -7.92 13.82 2.65
CA ASP A 189 -8.87 13.73 1.55
C ASP A 189 -10.28 13.66 2.13
N ILE A 190 -10.95 14.79 2.29
CA ILE A 190 -12.30 14.79 2.88
C ILE A 190 -13.37 14.49 1.82
N ALA A 191 -13.08 14.78 0.54
CA ALA A 191 -14.06 14.66 -0.53
C ALA A 191 -14.35 13.20 -0.89
N HIS A 192 -13.38 12.29 -0.78
CA HIS A 192 -13.59 10.88 -1.11
C HIS A 192 -14.66 10.21 -0.24
N PHE A 193 -14.83 10.64 1.02
CA PHE A 193 -15.90 10.13 1.89
C PHE A 193 -17.28 10.26 1.25
N LYS A 194 -17.56 11.38 0.59
CA LYS A 194 -18.82 11.59 -0.12
C LYS A 194 -18.89 10.77 -1.41
N TYR A 195 -17.89 10.86 -2.27
CA TYR A 195 -17.98 10.35 -3.64
C TYR A 195 -17.67 8.86 -3.77
N LEU A 196 -16.80 8.33 -2.91
CA LEU A 196 -16.38 6.92 -2.93
C LEU A 196 -17.14 6.09 -1.90
N HIS A 197 -17.27 6.59 -0.67
CA HIS A 197 -17.96 5.87 0.41
C HIS A 197 -19.45 6.17 0.50
N GLY A 198 -19.95 7.15 -0.26
CA GLY A 198 -21.37 7.46 -0.36
C GLY A 198 -21.92 8.25 0.83
N MET A 199 -21.07 8.94 1.60
CA MET A 199 -21.54 9.81 2.68
C MET A 199 -22.37 10.98 2.13
N THR A 200 -23.38 11.39 2.89
CA THR A 200 -24.33 12.44 2.47
C THR A 200 -23.68 13.82 2.37
N GLN A 201 -22.62 14.06 3.15
CA GLN A 201 -21.95 15.35 3.26
C GLN A 201 -20.42 15.20 3.28
N VAL A 202 -19.72 16.29 2.95
CA VAL A 202 -18.27 16.43 3.18
C VAL A 202 -18.13 17.12 4.54
N PRO A 203 -17.75 16.41 5.62
CA PRO A 203 -17.69 17.00 6.94
C PRO A 203 -16.51 17.98 7.05
N PRO A 204 -16.63 19.09 7.81
CA PRO A 204 -15.44 19.88 8.12
C PRO A 204 -14.45 19.04 8.93
N ALA A 205 -13.15 19.16 8.66
CA ALA A 205 -12.12 18.51 9.46
C ALA A 205 -11.14 19.55 10.02
N VAL A 206 -10.78 19.37 11.29
CA VAL A 206 -9.66 20.07 11.92
C VAL A 206 -8.47 19.14 11.87
N VAL A 207 -7.36 19.58 11.27
CA VAL A 207 -6.14 18.77 11.15
C VAL A 207 -4.92 19.52 11.65
N GLU A 208 -4.01 18.79 12.31
CA GLU A 208 -2.79 19.35 12.87
C GLU A 208 -1.65 18.32 12.90
N GLY A 209 -0.51 18.66 12.30
CA GLY A 209 0.72 17.88 12.44
C GLY A 209 1.59 18.41 13.58
N ARG A 210 1.95 17.54 14.53
CA ARG A 210 2.81 17.84 15.69
C ARG A 210 3.84 16.74 15.87
N GLU A 211 5.12 17.08 15.66
CA GLU A 211 6.21 16.10 15.71
C GLU A 211 5.87 14.87 14.83
N HIS A 212 5.89 13.68 15.42
CA HIS A 212 5.59 12.41 14.76
C HIS A 212 4.08 12.11 14.66
N ILE A 213 3.20 13.00 15.13
CA ILE A 213 1.75 12.79 15.19
C ILE A 213 1.04 13.67 14.16
N PHE A 214 0.10 13.09 13.41
CA PHE A 214 -0.88 13.85 12.63
C PHE A 214 -2.28 13.60 13.19
N HIS A 215 -2.89 14.65 13.71
CA HIS A 215 -4.21 14.63 14.32
C HIS A 215 -5.26 15.11 13.33
N MET A 216 -6.40 14.43 13.29
CA MET A 216 -7.61 14.86 12.59
C MET A 216 -8.82 14.68 13.51
N GLU A 217 -9.70 15.68 13.55
CA GLU A 217 -11.03 15.57 14.14
C GLU A 217 -12.08 15.99 13.11
N THR A 218 -13.11 15.17 12.92
CA THR A 218 -14.18 15.46 11.96
C THR A 218 -15.52 14.84 12.42
N PRO A 219 -16.66 15.51 12.19
CA PRO A 219 -17.97 14.89 12.34
C PRO A 219 -18.12 13.67 11.44
N THR A 220 -18.79 12.65 11.92
CA THR A 220 -19.11 11.44 11.17
C THR A 220 -20.56 11.06 11.39
N PHE A 221 -21.17 10.44 10.39
CA PHE A 221 -22.60 10.20 10.35
C PHE A 221 -22.87 8.73 10.06
N MET A 222 -23.87 8.18 10.75
CA MET A 222 -24.33 6.82 10.55
C MET A 222 -25.83 6.83 10.26
N GLU A 223 -26.23 6.34 9.08
CA GLU A 223 -27.64 6.08 8.81
C GLU A 223 -28.13 4.88 9.61
N SER A 224 -29.29 5.05 10.26
CA SER A 224 -29.97 3.96 10.96
C SER A 224 -31.45 3.93 10.58
N LYS A 225 -32.14 2.83 10.90
CA LYS A 225 -33.61 2.72 10.76
C LYS A 225 -34.38 3.79 11.55
N ARG A 226 -33.74 4.47 12.50
CA ARG A 226 -34.35 5.51 13.35
C ARG A 226 -33.97 6.94 12.92
N GLY A 227 -33.23 7.08 11.82
CA GLY A 227 -32.68 8.35 11.35
C GLY A 227 -31.14 8.35 11.36
N GLU A 228 -30.56 9.44 10.87
CA GLU A 228 -29.11 9.69 10.90
C GLU A 228 -28.67 9.98 12.34
N MET A 229 -27.60 9.32 12.78
CA MET A 229 -26.94 9.58 14.05
C MET A 229 -25.64 10.32 13.77
N GLU A 230 -25.39 11.36 14.55
CA GLU A 230 -24.17 12.16 14.47
C GLU A 230 -23.17 11.68 15.53
N GLY A 231 -21.89 11.66 15.17
CA GLY A 231 -20.78 11.39 16.06
C GLY A 231 -19.52 12.11 15.63
N THR A 232 -18.42 11.79 16.30
CA THR A 232 -17.11 12.38 16.02
C THR A 232 -16.09 11.28 15.75
N LEU A 233 -15.31 11.46 14.69
CA LEU A 233 -14.08 10.71 14.42
C LEU A 233 -12.88 11.55 14.85
N VAL A 234 -12.10 11.00 15.78
CA VAL A 234 -10.75 11.48 16.10
C VAL A 234 -9.74 10.47 15.56
N SER A 235 -8.79 10.93 14.75
CA SER A 235 -7.73 10.12 14.18
C SER A 235 -6.36 10.66 14.56
N ASP A 236 -5.56 9.84 15.25
CA ASP A 236 -4.17 10.15 15.57
C ASP A 236 -3.25 9.18 14.82
N SER A 237 -2.51 9.69 13.83
CA SER A 237 -1.51 8.94 13.06
C SER A 237 -0.12 9.14 13.65
N TYR A 238 0.55 8.06 14.04
CA TYR A 238 1.91 8.04 14.59
C TYR A 238 2.90 7.65 13.47
N GLY A 239 3.37 8.66 12.75
CA GLY A 239 4.05 8.49 11.48
C GLY A 239 3.12 7.84 10.44
N PHE A 240 3.68 6.97 9.60
CA PHE A 240 2.95 6.30 8.52
C PHE A 240 2.50 4.87 8.82
N GLY A 241 2.83 4.35 10.01
CA GLY A 241 2.71 2.92 10.29
C GLY A 241 1.54 2.56 11.18
N VAL A 242 1.11 3.45 12.09
CA VAL A 242 0.00 3.20 13.03
C VAL A 242 -0.90 4.43 13.13
N THR A 243 -2.21 4.24 13.02
CA THR A 243 -3.24 5.26 13.20
C THR A 243 -4.32 4.75 14.15
N ALA A 244 -4.60 5.49 15.22
CA ALA A 244 -5.72 5.19 16.12
C ALA A 244 -6.93 6.05 15.74
N ASN A 245 -8.00 5.41 15.24
CA ASN A 245 -9.25 6.07 14.91
C ASN A 245 -10.29 5.78 15.99
N ARG A 246 -10.81 6.81 16.64
CA ARG A 246 -11.81 6.74 17.69
C ARG A 246 -13.09 7.39 17.23
N PHE A 247 -14.13 6.58 17.13
CA PHE A 247 -15.48 7.01 16.82
C PHE A 247 -16.26 7.12 18.12
N THR A 248 -16.96 8.23 18.33
CA THR A 248 -17.80 8.48 19.51
C THR A 248 -19.15 9.07 19.12
N GLY A 249 -20.17 8.93 19.97
CA GLY A 249 -21.49 9.56 19.80
C GLY A 249 -22.63 8.61 19.39
N PHE A 250 -22.31 7.48 18.78
CA PHE A 250 -23.27 6.39 18.54
C PHE A 250 -22.77 5.07 19.13
N VAL A 251 -21.85 4.39 18.46
CA VAL A 251 -21.23 3.16 18.92
C VAL A 251 -19.75 3.42 19.06
N ASP A 252 -19.33 3.68 20.31
CA ASP A 252 -17.94 3.97 20.62
C ASP A 252 -17.04 2.84 20.10
N THR A 253 -16.19 3.17 19.14
CA THR A 253 -15.39 2.20 18.38
C THR A 253 -13.96 2.71 18.26
N LEU A 254 -13.00 1.87 18.64
CA LEU A 254 -11.60 2.03 18.26
C LEU A 254 -11.35 1.23 16.98
N CYS A 255 -10.71 1.83 15.99
CA CYS A 255 -10.11 1.17 14.84
C CYS A 255 -8.64 1.56 14.76
N VAL A 256 -7.75 0.64 15.12
CA VAL A 256 -6.30 0.81 14.93
C VAL A 256 -5.98 0.35 13.51
N GLY A 257 -5.63 1.30 12.65
CA GLY A 257 -5.16 1.04 11.31
C GLY A 257 -3.64 1.02 11.24
N CYS A 258 -3.07 -0.09 10.78
CA CYS A 258 -1.63 -0.23 10.59
C CYS A 258 -1.31 -0.49 9.12
N VAL A 259 -0.33 0.23 8.56
CA VAL A 259 0.07 0.10 7.16
C VAL A 259 1.57 -0.19 7.09
N THR A 260 1.93 -1.40 6.70
CA THR A 260 3.33 -1.84 6.65
C THR A 260 3.74 -2.10 5.21
N ALA A 261 4.80 -1.44 4.73
CA ALA A 261 5.37 -1.75 3.43
C ALA A 261 5.93 -3.18 3.43
N VAL A 262 5.48 -4.02 2.50
CA VAL A 262 6.01 -5.36 2.31
C VAL A 262 7.27 -5.27 1.46
N ASP A 263 7.17 -4.58 0.32
CA ASP A 263 8.22 -4.36 -0.66
C ASP A 263 7.96 -3.02 -1.40
N ASP A 264 8.59 -2.81 -2.56
CA ASP A 264 8.45 -1.57 -3.35
C ASP A 264 7.08 -1.39 -4.00
N GLU A 265 6.24 -2.42 -3.99
CA GLU A 265 4.98 -2.46 -4.72
C GLU A 265 3.77 -2.65 -3.79
N TYR A 266 3.91 -3.48 -2.76
CA TYR A 266 2.81 -3.88 -1.89
C TYR A 266 2.92 -3.29 -0.48
N VAL A 267 1.77 -2.89 0.04
CA VAL A 267 1.56 -2.67 1.47
C VAL A 267 0.68 -3.78 2.03
N GLU A 268 0.87 -4.10 3.30
CA GLU A 268 -0.04 -4.91 4.09
C GLU A 268 -0.72 -4.02 5.13
N VAL A 269 -2.05 -4.04 5.12
CA VAL A 269 -2.89 -3.23 6.00
C VAL A 269 -3.58 -4.13 7.00
N ARG A 270 -3.47 -3.79 8.29
CA ARG A 270 -4.13 -4.48 9.39
C ARG A 270 -5.03 -3.51 10.13
N PHE A 271 -6.31 -3.85 10.24
CA PHE A 271 -7.24 -3.14 11.09
C PHE A 271 -7.58 -3.98 12.32
N THR A 272 -7.45 -3.38 13.50
CA THR A 272 -7.85 -3.95 14.79
C THR A 272 -8.97 -3.11 15.36
N PHE A 273 -10.16 -3.69 15.43
CA PHE A 273 -11.36 -3.01 15.91
C PHE A 273 -11.72 -3.46 17.31
N SER A 274 -12.17 -2.53 18.14
CA SER A 274 -12.75 -2.81 19.45
C SER A 274 -13.95 -1.91 19.67
N VAL A 275 -15.08 -2.47 20.11
CA VAL A 275 -16.35 -1.76 20.29
C VAL A 275 -16.73 -1.76 21.76
N LYS A 276 -17.08 -0.59 22.29
CA LYS A 276 -17.50 -0.46 23.70
C LYS A 276 -18.80 -1.21 23.94
N LYS A 277 -18.82 -2.05 24.98
CA LYS A 277 -20.00 -2.83 25.37
C LYS A 277 -21.06 -1.89 25.95
N VAL A 278 -22.28 -1.96 25.41
CA VAL A 278 -23.46 -1.32 26.01
C VAL A 278 -24.28 -2.36 26.78
N GLU A 279 -25.04 -1.93 27.78
CA GLU A 279 -25.78 -2.82 28.72
C GLU A 279 -26.67 -3.87 28.03
N ASN A 280 -27.12 -3.60 26.80
CA ASN A 280 -27.78 -4.58 25.96
C ASN A 280 -26.78 -5.22 24.96
N ALA A 281 -26.23 -6.37 25.34
CA ALA A 281 -25.19 -7.08 24.60
C ALA A 281 -25.58 -7.41 23.14
N ASP A 282 -26.86 -7.69 22.88
CA ASP A 282 -27.36 -8.00 21.52
C ASP A 282 -27.27 -6.77 20.59
N ILE A 283 -27.43 -5.56 21.14
CA ILE A 283 -27.32 -4.30 20.40
C ILE A 283 -25.85 -3.97 20.11
N THR A 284 -24.97 -4.16 21.11
CA THR A 284 -23.52 -3.99 20.96
C THR A 284 -23.00 -4.85 19.80
N HIS A 285 -23.36 -6.13 19.80
CA HIS A 285 -22.86 -7.08 18.81
C HIS A 285 -23.42 -6.78 17.41
N GLY A 286 -24.70 -6.45 17.28
CA GLY A 286 -25.30 -6.19 15.97
C GLY A 286 -24.80 -4.91 15.30
N ILE A 287 -24.92 -3.76 15.99
CA ILE A 287 -24.61 -2.45 15.39
C ILE A 287 -23.10 -2.24 15.27
N GLY A 288 -22.33 -2.63 16.31
CA GLY A 288 -20.87 -2.53 16.28
C GLY A 288 -20.26 -3.36 15.16
N MET A 289 -20.67 -4.61 14.99
CA MET A 289 -20.16 -5.45 13.91
C MET A 289 -20.57 -4.96 12.52
N ALA A 290 -21.76 -4.39 12.37
CA ALA A 290 -22.17 -3.76 11.12
C ALA A 290 -21.29 -2.55 10.79
N PHE A 291 -20.93 -1.75 11.79
CA PHE A 291 -20.02 -0.60 11.61
C PHE A 291 -18.58 -1.04 11.26
N VAL A 292 -18.06 -2.06 11.94
CA VAL A 292 -16.76 -2.68 11.60
C VAL A 292 -16.77 -3.27 10.18
N ALA A 293 -17.89 -3.89 9.77
CA ALA A 293 -18.05 -4.37 8.41
C ALA A 293 -18.03 -3.23 7.39
N GLU A 294 -18.72 -2.13 7.69
CA GLU A 294 -18.79 -0.95 6.84
C GLU A 294 -17.43 -0.27 6.68
N ILE A 295 -16.65 -0.05 7.75
CA ILE A 295 -15.29 0.50 7.63
C ILE A 295 -14.40 -0.40 6.77
N GLY A 296 -14.50 -1.73 6.95
CA GLY A 296 -13.79 -2.66 6.09
C GLY A 296 -14.21 -2.58 4.62
N ARG A 297 -15.51 -2.40 4.35
CA ARG A 297 -16.05 -2.21 3.00
C ARG A 297 -15.54 -0.91 2.37
N GLN A 298 -15.44 0.17 3.14
CA GLN A 298 -14.88 1.45 2.67
C GLN A 298 -13.44 1.29 2.22
N LEU A 299 -12.58 0.63 3.02
CA LEU A 299 -11.22 0.30 2.61
C LEU A 299 -11.19 -0.51 1.30
N GLU A 300 -12.09 -1.48 1.14
CA GLU A 300 -12.18 -2.28 -0.10
C GLU A 300 -12.58 -1.46 -1.33
N GLN A 301 -13.29 -0.34 -1.15
CA GLN A 301 -13.58 0.61 -2.24
C GLN A 301 -12.36 1.47 -2.59
N ASP A 302 -11.51 1.79 -1.62
CA ASP A 302 -10.28 2.56 -1.85
C ASP A 302 -9.24 1.75 -2.63
N ILE A 303 -9.14 0.44 -2.39
CA ILE A 303 -8.12 -0.43 -3.00
C ILE A 303 -8.03 -0.28 -4.52
N PRO A 304 -9.11 -0.42 -5.32
CA PRO A 304 -9.03 -0.22 -6.77
C PRO A 304 -8.52 1.16 -7.19
N VAL A 305 -8.80 2.21 -6.41
CA VAL A 305 -8.28 3.57 -6.67
C VAL A 305 -6.77 3.60 -6.40
N TRP A 306 -6.35 3.14 -5.22
CA TRP A 306 -4.93 3.09 -4.86
C TRP A 306 -4.11 2.17 -5.74
N GLU A 307 -4.67 1.10 -6.31
CA GLU A 307 -3.96 0.17 -7.21
C GLU A 307 -3.79 0.70 -8.63
N ASN A 308 -4.56 1.73 -9.02
CA ASN A 308 -4.56 2.25 -10.38
C ASN A 308 -4.23 3.75 -10.49
N LYS A 309 -4.08 4.46 -9.36
CA LYS A 309 -3.64 5.86 -9.37
C LYS A 309 -2.14 6.01 -9.59
N VAL A 310 -1.76 7.22 -10.02
CA VAL A 310 -0.36 7.67 -10.11
C VAL A 310 -0.10 8.70 -9.01
N TYR A 311 1.13 8.71 -8.49
CA TYR A 311 1.56 9.76 -7.56
C TYR A 311 1.89 11.04 -8.34
N LEU A 312 1.27 12.14 -7.95
CA LEU A 312 1.58 13.47 -8.46
C LEU A 312 2.28 14.26 -7.36
N ASP A 313 3.54 14.64 -7.56
CA ASP A 313 4.29 15.50 -6.61
C ASP A 313 3.59 16.84 -6.37
N ARG A 314 3.01 17.40 -7.44
CA ARG A 314 2.24 18.65 -7.42
C ARG A 314 0.84 18.40 -7.96
N PRO A 315 -0.09 17.90 -7.13
CA PRO A 315 -1.46 17.71 -7.55
C PRO A 315 -2.13 19.07 -7.83
N ALA A 316 -3.10 19.09 -8.75
CA ALA A 316 -3.96 20.24 -8.94
C ALA A 316 -5.02 20.25 -7.83
N LEU A 317 -4.88 21.16 -6.89
CA LEU A 317 -5.79 21.30 -5.73
C LEU A 317 -6.81 22.42 -5.97
N CYS A 318 -8.01 22.24 -5.44
CA CYS A 318 -9.11 23.20 -5.44
C CYS A 318 -9.46 23.66 -4.01
N GLU A 319 -10.41 24.59 -3.89
CA GLU A 319 -10.84 25.15 -2.59
C GLU A 319 -11.40 24.08 -1.63
N GLY A 320 -12.00 23.01 -2.16
CA GLY A 320 -12.60 21.94 -1.36
C GLY A 320 -11.63 20.83 -0.92
N ASP A 321 -10.39 20.85 -1.39
CA ASP A 321 -9.38 19.87 -0.99
C ASP A 321 -8.85 20.15 0.42
N GLY A 322 -8.60 19.10 1.19
CA GLY A 322 -7.89 19.25 2.45
C GLY A 322 -6.41 19.62 2.25
N PRO A 323 -5.66 19.84 3.35
CA PRO A 323 -4.33 20.42 3.27
C PRO A 323 -3.24 19.39 2.90
N PHE A 324 -3.35 18.74 1.73
CA PHE A 324 -2.41 17.74 1.21
C PHE A 324 -0.94 18.19 1.28
N MET A 325 -0.64 19.44 0.92
CA MET A 325 0.74 19.93 0.95
C MET A 325 1.28 20.09 2.38
N ALA A 326 0.41 20.41 3.34
CA ALA A 326 0.81 20.45 4.76
C ALA A 326 1.05 19.04 5.28
N TYR A 327 0.19 18.08 4.92
CA TYR A 327 0.37 16.66 5.25
C TYR A 327 1.68 16.11 4.68
N ARG A 328 1.96 16.34 3.39
CA ARG A 328 3.23 15.93 2.75
C ARG A 328 4.45 16.58 3.39
N LYS A 329 4.36 17.85 3.77
CA LYS A 329 5.43 18.54 4.50
C LYS A 329 5.71 17.87 5.85
N TRP A 330 4.66 17.58 6.62
CA TRP A 330 4.76 16.80 7.86
C TRP A 330 5.35 15.42 7.59
N GLY A 331 4.82 14.68 6.61
CA GLY A 331 5.26 13.32 6.26
C GLY A 331 6.71 13.25 5.79
N SER A 332 7.24 14.31 5.20
CA SER A 332 8.62 14.35 4.70
C SER A 332 9.69 14.13 5.78
N GLN A 333 9.35 14.35 7.06
CA GLN A 333 10.26 14.13 8.18
C GLN A 333 10.60 12.65 8.42
N PHE A 334 9.73 11.74 7.99
CA PHE A 334 9.92 10.29 8.13
C PHE A 334 10.83 9.72 7.04
N PHE A 335 11.43 10.58 6.22
CA PHE A 335 12.39 10.21 5.19
C PHE A 335 13.61 11.13 5.30
N PRO A 336 14.80 10.59 5.67
CA PRO A 336 16.02 11.38 5.77
C PRO A 336 16.31 12.19 4.50
N ASP A 337 16.91 13.37 4.66
CA ASP A 337 17.18 14.30 3.55
C ASP A 337 17.93 13.67 2.39
N TRP A 338 18.94 12.83 2.69
CA TRP A 338 19.71 12.14 1.67
C TRP A 338 18.84 11.17 0.87
N TYR A 339 17.90 10.48 1.54
CA TYR A 339 17.00 9.51 0.93
C TYR A 339 16.02 10.20 -0.01
N ARG A 340 15.43 11.31 0.42
CA ARG A 340 14.55 12.14 -0.43
C ARG A 340 15.27 12.67 -1.66
N LYS A 341 16.47 13.25 -1.47
CA LYS A 341 17.28 13.79 -2.58
C LYS A 341 17.66 12.70 -3.59
N ARG A 342 18.13 11.54 -3.10
CA ARG A 342 18.52 10.42 -3.96
C ARG A 342 17.33 9.86 -4.75
N SER A 343 16.16 9.74 -4.12
CA SER A 343 14.95 9.26 -4.80
C SER A 343 14.53 10.21 -5.93
N ALA A 344 14.57 11.52 -5.67
CA ALA A 344 14.29 12.53 -6.70
C ALA A 344 15.30 12.51 -7.86
N GLU A 345 16.60 12.36 -7.58
CA GLU A 345 17.64 12.23 -8.61
C GLU A 345 17.40 11.04 -9.54
N LEU A 346 17.09 9.87 -8.96
CA LEU A 346 16.85 8.64 -9.70
C LEU A 346 15.56 8.72 -10.50
N TRP A 347 14.50 9.29 -9.92
CA TRP A 347 13.27 9.55 -10.65
C TRP A 347 13.51 10.43 -11.87
N HIS A 348 14.19 11.57 -11.72
CA HIS A 348 14.48 12.45 -12.86
C HIS A 348 15.41 11.78 -13.88
N ALA A 349 16.32 10.90 -13.47
CA ALA A 349 17.13 10.13 -14.40
C ALA A 349 16.27 9.14 -15.21
N GLN A 350 15.31 8.47 -14.56
CA GLN A 350 14.35 7.57 -15.21
C GLN A 350 13.39 8.34 -16.13
N GLU A 351 12.88 9.49 -15.71
CA GLU A 351 11.96 10.30 -16.51
C GLU A 351 12.65 10.89 -17.74
N ARG A 352 13.93 11.29 -17.63
CA ARG A 352 14.77 11.68 -18.77
C ARG A 352 15.10 10.51 -19.72
N SER A 353 15.09 9.28 -19.23
CA SER A 353 15.34 8.08 -20.03
C SER A 353 14.07 7.42 -20.57
N ARG A 354 12.88 7.82 -20.09
CA ARG A 354 11.61 7.42 -20.70
C ARG A 354 11.61 7.91 -22.15
N PRO A 355 11.32 7.03 -23.13
CA PRO A 355 11.13 7.46 -24.50
C PRO A 355 10.10 8.57 -24.50
N GLU A 356 10.42 9.70 -25.14
CA GLU A 356 9.42 10.72 -25.42
C GLU A 356 8.22 10.01 -26.05
N TYR A 357 7.02 10.23 -25.50
CA TYR A 357 5.80 9.71 -26.10
C TYR A 357 5.70 10.32 -27.50
N ARG A 358 6.17 9.57 -28.50
CA ARG A 358 5.78 9.78 -29.87
C ARG A 358 4.39 9.16 -29.98
N PRO A 359 3.32 9.94 -30.18
CA PRO A 359 2.10 9.34 -30.71
C PRO A 359 2.50 8.49 -31.92
N PRO A 360 1.92 7.30 -32.10
CA PRO A 360 2.26 6.45 -33.22
C PRO A 360 2.24 7.31 -34.49
N GLU A 361 3.35 7.29 -35.24
CA GLU A 361 3.35 7.82 -36.59
C GLU A 361 2.16 7.16 -37.30
N PRO A 362 1.32 7.91 -38.04
CA PRO A 362 0.16 7.34 -38.68
C PRO A 362 0.62 6.13 -39.50
N GLU A 363 0.22 4.93 -39.06
CA GLU A 363 0.65 3.68 -39.68
C GLU A 363 0.29 3.71 -41.17
N GLU A 364 1.25 3.30 -42.01
CA GLU A 364 1.08 3.09 -43.45
C GLU A 364 -0.05 2.07 -43.74
N PRO A 365 -0.61 2.04 -44.97
CA PRO A 365 -2.04 2.15 -45.19
C PRO A 365 -2.86 0.89 -44.87
N GLY A 366 -3.88 1.07 -44.01
CA GLY A 366 -4.92 0.08 -43.72
C GLY A 366 -6.09 0.08 -44.70
N LEU A 367 -7.07 -0.80 -44.46
CA LEU A 367 -8.32 -0.81 -45.24
C LEU A 367 -9.16 0.43 -44.92
N ARG A 368 -9.59 1.14 -45.95
CA ARG A 368 -10.58 2.20 -45.84
C ARG A 368 -11.98 1.69 -46.14
N VAL A 369 -12.93 2.01 -45.28
CA VAL A 369 -14.35 1.77 -45.48
C VAL A 369 -14.93 2.88 -46.33
N VAL A 370 -15.54 2.53 -47.45
CA VAL A 370 -16.25 3.46 -48.34
C VAL A 370 -17.69 3.00 -48.49
N VAL A 371 -18.64 3.89 -48.19
CA VAL A 371 -20.07 3.62 -48.29
C VAL A 371 -20.68 4.42 -49.44
N ASP A 372 -21.39 3.71 -50.31
CA ASP A 372 -22.28 4.30 -51.30
C ASP A 372 -23.65 4.54 -50.65
N TYR A 373 -23.85 5.74 -50.12
CA TYR A 373 -25.06 6.09 -49.37
C TYR A 373 -26.32 6.07 -50.23
N ASP A 374 -26.22 6.28 -51.55
CA ASP A 374 -27.37 6.18 -52.47
C ASP A 374 -27.88 4.73 -52.61
N ARG A 375 -27.03 3.74 -52.28
CA ARG A 375 -27.36 2.31 -52.30
C ARG A 375 -27.62 1.73 -50.92
N CYS A 376 -27.31 2.47 -49.85
CA CYS A 376 -27.43 1.96 -48.50
C CYS A 376 -28.88 2.04 -48.04
N GLU A 377 -29.44 0.90 -47.62
CA GLU A 377 -30.80 0.79 -47.10
C GLU A 377 -30.82 0.73 -45.56
N ALA A 378 -29.69 1.04 -44.90
CA ALA A 378 -29.53 1.11 -43.44
C ALA A 378 -30.11 -0.09 -42.65
N ASN A 379 -30.07 -1.30 -43.22
CA ASN A 379 -30.62 -2.52 -42.62
C ASN A 379 -29.84 -3.07 -41.40
N ALA A 380 -28.88 -2.32 -40.87
CA ALA A 380 -28.06 -2.64 -39.69
C ALA A 380 -27.21 -3.92 -39.72
N LEU A 381 -27.21 -4.73 -40.79
CA LEU A 381 -26.44 -5.98 -40.85
C LEU A 381 -24.91 -5.78 -40.70
N CYS A 382 -24.41 -4.64 -41.16
CA CYS A 382 -23.00 -4.27 -40.97
C CYS A 382 -22.69 -3.82 -39.54
N MET A 383 -23.65 -3.17 -38.86
CA MET A 383 -23.57 -2.79 -37.46
C MET A 383 -23.64 -4.01 -36.54
N ASP A 384 -24.46 -5.01 -36.86
CA ASP A 384 -24.52 -6.26 -36.09
C ASP A 384 -23.17 -7.02 -36.09
N GLU A 385 -22.44 -6.96 -37.22
CA GLU A 385 -21.14 -7.62 -37.38
C GLU A 385 -19.97 -6.81 -36.83
N CYS A 386 -19.97 -5.49 -37.05
CA CYS A 386 -18.89 -4.61 -36.63
C CYS A 386 -19.44 -3.27 -36.09
N PRO A 387 -20.06 -3.29 -34.89
CA PRO A 387 -20.64 -2.11 -34.27
C PRO A 387 -19.59 -1.05 -33.87
N GLU A 388 -18.32 -1.43 -33.84
CA GLU A 388 -17.19 -0.54 -33.63
C GLU A 388 -16.95 0.40 -34.83
N VAL A 389 -17.49 0.06 -36.01
CA VAL A 389 -17.25 0.79 -37.27
C VAL A 389 -18.53 1.29 -37.92
N PHE A 390 -19.64 0.58 -37.77
CA PHE A 390 -20.93 0.96 -38.36
C PHE A 390 -21.97 1.25 -37.28
N ARG A 391 -22.75 2.30 -37.49
CA ARG A 391 -23.90 2.65 -36.65
C ARG A 391 -25.07 3.04 -37.52
N VAL A 392 -26.21 2.40 -37.37
CA VAL A 392 -27.46 2.90 -37.94
C VAL A 392 -28.12 3.78 -36.88
N GLU A 393 -28.34 5.05 -37.24
CA GLU A 393 -28.96 6.04 -36.38
C GLU A 393 -30.49 5.87 -36.34
N ALA A 394 -31.13 6.56 -35.40
CA ALA A 394 -32.58 6.50 -35.23
C ALA A 394 -33.38 7.04 -36.43
N ASP A 395 -32.74 7.83 -37.31
CA ASP A 395 -33.33 8.35 -38.55
C ASP A 395 -33.08 7.45 -39.77
N GLU A 396 -32.67 6.19 -39.53
CA GLU A 396 -32.38 5.18 -40.54
C GLU A 396 -31.23 5.58 -41.49
N THR A 397 -30.29 6.40 -41.01
CA THR A 397 -29.04 6.69 -41.71
C THR A 397 -27.90 5.83 -41.19
N LEU A 398 -27.01 5.38 -42.08
CA LEU A 398 -25.78 4.70 -41.69
C LEU A 398 -24.68 5.74 -41.42
N THR A 399 -24.04 5.66 -40.26
CA THR A 399 -22.82 6.40 -39.91
C THR A 399 -21.64 5.43 -39.87
N VAL A 400 -20.53 5.82 -40.51
CA VAL A 400 -19.23 5.13 -40.36
C VAL A 400 -18.46 5.79 -39.21
N ILE A 401 -18.35 5.11 -38.08
CA ILE A 401 -17.67 5.59 -36.87
C ILE A 401 -16.16 5.75 -37.10
N SER A 402 -15.57 4.84 -37.88
CA SER A 402 -14.16 4.88 -38.28
C SER A 402 -13.99 4.48 -39.73
N GLU A 403 -13.61 5.42 -40.59
CA GLU A 403 -13.32 5.13 -42.00
C GLU A 403 -12.05 4.30 -42.16
N ARG A 404 -11.14 4.32 -41.17
CA ARG A 404 -9.85 3.60 -41.16
C ARG A 404 -9.72 2.80 -39.86
N PRO A 405 -10.47 1.70 -39.74
CA PRO A 405 -10.46 0.86 -38.54
C PRO A 405 -9.15 0.08 -38.40
N ASN A 406 -8.82 -0.30 -37.17
CA ASN A 406 -7.63 -1.10 -36.86
C ASN A 406 -7.68 -2.49 -37.54
N GLU A 407 -6.52 -3.05 -37.91
CA GLU A 407 -6.42 -4.35 -38.58
C GLU A 407 -7.12 -5.51 -37.86
N SER A 408 -7.17 -5.46 -36.53
CA SER A 408 -7.89 -6.45 -35.72
C SER A 408 -9.39 -6.55 -36.04
N LEU A 409 -9.97 -5.48 -36.61
CA LEU A 409 -11.38 -5.42 -37.02
C LEU A 409 -11.59 -5.86 -38.47
N HIS A 410 -10.53 -6.01 -39.29
CA HIS A 410 -10.63 -6.39 -40.70
C HIS A 410 -11.48 -7.65 -40.96
N PRO A 411 -11.38 -8.75 -40.18
CA PRO A 411 -12.23 -9.92 -40.40
C PRO A 411 -13.72 -9.60 -40.25
N LYS A 412 -14.10 -8.83 -39.22
CA LYS A 412 -15.50 -8.43 -38.99
C LYS A 412 -16.00 -7.49 -40.08
N LEU A 413 -15.15 -6.57 -40.54
CA LEU A 413 -15.48 -5.64 -41.63
C LEU A 413 -15.76 -6.33 -42.94
N VAL A 414 -14.94 -7.33 -43.30
CA VAL A 414 -15.15 -8.14 -44.52
C VAL A 414 -16.50 -8.86 -44.43
N ILE A 415 -16.84 -9.43 -43.27
CA ILE A 415 -18.12 -10.09 -43.06
C ILE A 415 -19.27 -9.08 -43.16
N GLY A 416 -19.20 -7.96 -42.44
CA GLY A 416 -20.22 -6.90 -42.45
C GLY A 416 -20.45 -6.30 -43.84
N ALA A 417 -19.38 -6.08 -44.62
CA ALA A 417 -19.48 -5.60 -46.00
C ALA A 417 -20.14 -6.65 -46.91
N ASN A 418 -19.77 -7.94 -46.79
CA ASN A 418 -20.35 -9.03 -47.57
C ASN A 418 -21.82 -9.31 -47.24
N ARG A 419 -22.25 -9.01 -45.99
CA ARG A 419 -23.65 -9.14 -45.58
C ARG A 419 -24.54 -8.00 -46.08
N CYS A 420 -23.97 -6.92 -46.63
CA CYS A 420 -24.73 -5.82 -47.21
C CYS A 420 -25.48 -6.30 -48.48
N PRO A 421 -26.83 -6.42 -48.48
CA PRO A 421 -27.59 -6.99 -49.59
C PRO A 421 -27.47 -6.20 -50.89
N ARG A 422 -27.23 -4.89 -50.76
CA ARG A 422 -27.07 -3.95 -51.87
C ARG A 422 -25.62 -3.69 -52.24
N ALA A 423 -24.65 -4.35 -51.57
CA ALA A 423 -23.22 -4.13 -51.75
C ALA A 423 -22.83 -2.63 -51.71
N ALA A 424 -23.43 -1.89 -50.77
CA ALA A 424 -23.20 -0.47 -50.56
C ALA A 424 -21.86 -0.18 -49.84
N ILE A 425 -21.26 -1.17 -49.18
CA ILE A 425 -20.01 -1.04 -48.44
C ILE A 425 -18.86 -1.65 -49.24
N LYS A 426 -17.81 -0.87 -49.49
CA LYS A 426 -16.56 -1.32 -50.12
C LYS A 426 -15.40 -1.14 -49.17
N LEU A 427 -14.50 -2.12 -49.15
CA LEU A 427 -13.23 -2.05 -48.44
C LEU A 427 -12.14 -1.78 -49.48
N VAL A 428 -11.51 -0.61 -49.39
CA VAL A 428 -10.47 -0.17 -50.32
C VAL A 428 -9.13 -0.25 -49.62
N GLN A 429 -8.20 -0.99 -50.22
CA GLN A 429 -6.82 -0.97 -49.76
C GLN A 429 -6.18 0.31 -50.32
N GLU A 430 -5.84 1.24 -49.43
CA GLU A 430 -5.00 2.37 -49.81
C GLU A 430 -3.55 1.84 -49.89
N GLY A 431 -2.78 2.27 -50.89
CA GLY A 431 -1.43 1.75 -51.18
C GLY A 431 -0.43 2.86 -51.37
#